data_AF-B9TI03-F1
#
_entry.id   AF-B9TI03-F1
#
_cell.length_a   1.000
_cell.length_b   1.000
_cell.length_c   1.000
_cell.angle_alpha   90.00
_cell.angle_beta   90.00
_cell.angle_gamma   90.00
#
_symmetry.space_group_name_H-M   'P 1'
#
loop_
_entity.id
_entity.type
_entity.pdbx_description
1 polymer ?
#
loop_
_entity_poly.entity_id
_entity_poly.type
_entity_poly.pdbx_seq_one_letter_code
_entity_poly.pdbx_strand_id
1 'polypeptide(L)'
;MRKQCSRSVRVQSRRLRPGRRAESGAFAIMAALVLPIMIAMLGFAIDLSRVYNRKVELQSVADAAALAAANALDGTPEGIDRAVAAAAATAAGFSYSYNKASVSWSSEALTFGTAVGGGA
;
A
#
# COMPACT_ATOMS: atom_id res chain seq x y z
N MET A 1 -11.52 -29.36 -87.26
CA MET A 1 -11.08 -28.07 -86.69
C MET A 1 -11.30 -28.13 -85.17
N ARG A 2 -10.28 -28.46 -84.35
CA ARG A 2 -9.44 -27.53 -83.54
C ARG A 2 -10.29 -26.41 -82.89
N LYS A 3 -10.37 -26.18 -81.57
CA LYS A 3 -9.46 -26.45 -80.45
C LYS A 3 -10.29 -26.51 -79.14
N GLN A 4 -10.08 -27.52 -78.30
CA GLN A 4 -10.48 -27.46 -76.90
C GLN A 4 -9.52 -26.53 -76.15
N CYS A 5 -10.06 -25.46 -75.58
CA CYS A 5 -9.33 -24.53 -74.72
C CYS A 5 -9.10 -25.23 -73.37
N SER A 6 -7.93 -25.83 -73.20
CA SER A 6 -7.50 -26.47 -71.95
C SER A 6 -7.22 -25.39 -70.91
N ARG A 7 -8.18 -25.17 -70.01
CA ARG A 7 -8.00 -24.32 -68.82
C ARG A 7 -7.29 -25.16 -67.75
N SER A 8 -5.98 -24.96 -67.65
CA SER A 8 -5.15 -25.55 -66.61
C SER A 8 -5.52 -24.99 -65.23
N VAL A 9 -6.29 -25.76 -64.47
CA VAL A 9 -6.55 -25.49 -63.05
C VAL A 9 -5.26 -25.74 -62.29
N ARG A 10 -4.48 -24.68 -62.05
CA ARG A 10 -3.29 -24.73 -61.22
C ARG A 10 -3.77 -24.84 -59.77
N VAL A 11 -3.72 -26.05 -59.20
CA VAL A 11 -3.98 -26.28 -57.77
C VAL A 11 -2.88 -25.55 -56.99
N GLN A 12 -3.21 -24.34 -56.54
CA GLN A 12 -2.31 -23.53 -55.75
C GLN A 12 -2.33 -24.07 -54.32
N SER A 13 -1.44 -25.02 -54.04
CA SER A 13 -1.19 -25.51 -52.69
C SER A 13 -0.82 -24.31 -51.81
N ARG A 14 -1.77 -23.84 -50.99
CA ARG A 14 -1.49 -22.88 -49.92
C ARG A 14 -0.53 -23.58 -48.95
N ARG A 15 0.77 -23.29 -49.08
CA ARG A 15 1.72 -23.55 -48.01
C ARG A 15 1.27 -22.70 -46.83
N LEU A 16 0.63 -23.32 -45.85
CA LEU A 16 0.40 -22.72 -44.54
C LEU A 16 1.79 -22.37 -43.99
N ARG A 17 2.14 -21.09 -43.95
CA ARG A 17 3.37 -20.61 -43.34
C ARG A 17 3.34 -20.97 -41.85
N PRO A 18 4.23 -21.85 -41.33
CA PRO A 18 4.32 -22.09 -39.90
C PRO A 18 5.22 -20.99 -39.32
N GLY A 19 4.63 -19.83 -38.99
CA GLY A 19 5.43 -18.65 -38.68
C GLY A 19 4.91 -17.75 -37.55
N ARG A 20 3.97 -18.22 -36.73
CA ARG A 20 3.48 -17.43 -35.58
C ARG A 20 3.31 -18.20 -34.27
N ARG A 21 3.30 -19.54 -34.32
CA ARG A 21 3.09 -20.37 -33.11
C ARG A 21 4.35 -20.55 -32.26
N ALA A 22 5.54 -20.56 -32.88
CA ALA A 22 6.80 -20.74 -32.17
C ALA A 22 7.18 -19.50 -31.32
N GLU A 23 6.98 -18.29 -31.86
CA GLU A 23 7.27 -17.03 -31.15
C GLU A 23 6.33 -16.80 -29.96
N SER A 24 5.03 -17.13 -30.10
CA SER A 24 4.07 -17.06 -28.99
C SER A 24 4.34 -18.10 -27.89
N GLY A 25 4.91 -19.26 -28.23
CA GLY A 25 5.29 -20.28 -27.25
C GLY A 25 6.44 -19.86 -26.35
N ALA A 26 7.49 -19.24 -26.92
CA ALA A 26 8.61 -18.72 -26.15
C ALA A 26 8.20 -17.60 -25.19
N PHE A 27 7.33 -16.68 -25.65
CA PHE A 27 6.77 -15.63 -24.79
C PHE A 27 5.92 -16.22 -23.65
N ALA A 28 5.11 -17.24 -23.92
CA ALA A 28 4.31 -17.89 -22.88
C ALA A 28 5.17 -18.53 -21.78
N ILE A 29 6.30 -19.14 -22.14
CA ILE A 29 7.27 -19.69 -21.16
C ILE A 29 7.90 -18.57 -20.34
N MET A 30 8.37 -17.49 -20.98
CA MET A 30 8.94 -16.34 -20.26
C MET A 30 7.91 -15.69 -19.32
N ALA A 31 6.68 -15.51 -19.79
CA ALA A 31 5.59 -14.96 -18.98
C ALA A 31 5.27 -15.89 -17.80
N ALA A 32 5.21 -17.21 -18.00
CA ALA A 32 4.96 -18.16 -16.91
C ALA A 32 6.04 -18.11 -15.80
N LEU A 33 7.28 -17.76 -16.13
CA LEU A 33 8.36 -17.61 -15.16
C LEU A 33 8.35 -16.22 -14.47
N VAL A 34 8.06 -15.15 -15.20
CA VAL A 34 8.12 -13.77 -14.68
C VAL A 34 6.83 -13.36 -13.95
N LEU A 35 5.67 -13.81 -14.41
CA LEU A 35 4.37 -13.43 -13.82
C LEU A 35 4.27 -13.75 -12.31
N PRO A 36 4.68 -14.93 -11.82
CA PRO A 36 4.65 -15.21 -10.38
C PRO A 36 5.50 -14.22 -9.57
N ILE A 37 6.67 -13.84 -10.10
CA ILE A 37 7.57 -12.87 -9.45
C ILE A 37 6.92 -11.50 -9.40
N MET A 38 6.30 -11.06 -10.49
CA MET A 38 5.55 -9.80 -10.54
C MET A 38 4.39 -9.81 -9.53
N ILE A 39 3.57 -10.87 -9.52
CA ILE A 39 2.46 -11.01 -8.58
C ILE A 39 2.96 -10.97 -7.13
N ALA A 40 4.07 -11.65 -6.82
CA ALA A 40 4.68 -11.62 -5.50
C ALA A 40 5.11 -10.20 -5.09
N MET A 41 5.76 -9.46 -5.99
CA MET A 41 6.15 -8.06 -5.74
C MET A 41 4.93 -7.14 -5.58
N LEU A 42 3.88 -7.35 -6.36
CA LEU A 42 2.62 -6.59 -6.24
C LEU A 42 1.97 -6.84 -4.87
N GLY A 43 1.87 -8.09 -4.44
CA GLY A 43 1.38 -8.44 -3.10
C GLY A 43 2.23 -7.80 -1.99
N PHE A 44 3.55 -7.90 -2.11
CA PHE A 44 4.48 -7.29 -1.17
C PHE A 44 4.34 -5.75 -1.11
N ALA A 45 4.19 -5.09 -2.26
CA ALA A 45 3.99 -3.64 -2.33
C ALA A 45 2.71 -3.20 -1.61
N ILE A 46 1.63 -3.98 -1.72
CA ILE A 46 0.36 -3.72 -1.01
C ILE A 46 0.57 -3.87 0.50
N ASP A 47 1.23 -4.93 0.95
CA ASP A 47 1.47 -5.14 2.38
C ASP A 47 2.37 -4.05 2.98
N LEU A 48 3.42 -3.64 2.26
CA LEU A 48 4.28 -2.53 2.69
C LEU A 48 3.49 -1.22 2.79
N SER A 49 2.63 -0.94 1.81
CA SER A 49 1.76 0.25 1.79
C SER A 49 0.82 0.26 2.99
N ARG A 50 0.24 -0.90 3.36
CA ARG A 50 -0.63 -1.03 4.54
C ARG A 50 0.12 -0.80 5.85
N VAL A 51 1.31 -1.36 6.00
CA VAL A 51 2.14 -1.16 7.20
C VAL A 51 2.56 0.30 7.32
N TYR A 52 2.99 0.91 6.21
CA TYR A 52 3.41 2.32 6.20
C TYR A 52 2.25 3.27 6.54
N ASN A 53 1.08 3.07 5.95
CA ASN A 53 -0.09 3.90 6.26
C ASN A 53 -0.48 3.82 7.74
N ARG A 54 -0.48 2.61 8.33
CA ARG A 54 -0.75 2.45 9.76
C ARG A 54 0.25 3.23 10.63
N LYS A 55 1.53 3.23 10.24
CA LYS A 55 2.56 4.00 10.95
C LYS A 55 2.26 5.50 10.88
N VAL A 56 1.94 6.02 9.69
CA VAL A 56 1.63 7.45 9.51
C VAL A 56 0.36 7.84 10.28
N GLU A 57 -0.68 7.01 10.27
CA GLU A 57 -1.90 7.23 11.04
C GLU A 57 -1.60 7.31 12.54
N LEU A 58 -0.81 6.38 13.09
CA LEU A 58 -0.43 6.39 14.51
C LEU A 58 0.47 7.56 14.88
N GLN A 59 1.36 7.99 13.99
CA GLN A 59 2.17 9.20 14.19
C GLN A 59 1.28 10.45 14.23
N SER A 60 0.30 10.56 13.33
CA SER A 60 -0.67 11.65 13.36
C SER A 60 -1.47 11.70 14.67
N VAL A 61 -1.79 10.54 15.26
CA VAL A 61 -2.43 10.47 16.57
C VAL A 61 -1.50 10.99 17.65
N ALA A 62 -0.24 10.56 17.65
CA ALA A 62 0.75 10.98 18.62
C ALA A 62 0.97 12.50 18.57
N ASP A 63 1.11 13.08 17.38
CA ASP A 63 1.29 14.52 17.20
C ASP A 63 0.07 15.32 17.66
N ALA A 64 -1.15 14.84 17.34
CA ALA A 64 -2.38 15.46 17.79
C ALA A 64 -2.55 15.39 19.32
N ALA A 65 -2.24 14.23 19.91
CA ALA A 65 -2.29 14.03 21.35
C ALA A 65 -1.25 14.89 22.07
N ALA A 66 -0.03 15.00 21.54
CA ALA A 66 1.02 15.86 22.08
C ALA A 66 0.62 17.34 22.04
N LEU A 67 0.03 17.80 20.93
CA LEU A 67 -0.46 19.18 20.81
C LEU A 67 -1.63 19.45 21.76
N ALA A 68 -2.56 18.51 21.91
CA ALA A 68 -3.67 18.61 22.87
C ALA A 68 -3.16 18.68 24.32
N ALA A 69 -2.20 17.82 24.67
CA ALA A 69 -1.55 17.83 25.97
C ALA A 69 -0.84 19.17 26.23
N ALA A 70 -0.03 19.64 25.28
CA ALA A 70 0.72 20.88 25.40
C ALA A 70 -0.20 22.10 25.58
N ASN A 71 -1.34 22.14 24.88
CA ASN A 71 -2.32 23.22 25.02
C ASN A 71 -3.05 23.21 26.37
N ALA A 72 -3.21 22.04 26.99
CA ALA A 72 -3.89 21.91 28.27
C ALA A 72 -2.96 22.05 29.49
N LEU A 73 -1.64 21.98 29.26
CA LEU A 73 -0.63 22.09 30.30
C LEU A 73 -0.42 23.55 30.72
N ASP A 74 -0.51 23.82 32.02
CA ASP A 74 -0.39 25.18 32.58
C ASP A 74 0.62 25.33 33.73
N GLY A 75 1.45 24.29 33.96
CA GLY A 75 2.49 24.29 34.99
C GLY A 75 2.01 23.96 36.40
N THR A 76 0.72 23.67 36.60
CA THR A 76 0.18 23.17 37.86
C THR A 76 0.13 21.64 37.89
N PRO A 77 0.14 20.99 39.07
CA PRO A 77 -0.10 19.56 39.18
C PRO A 77 -1.43 19.13 38.55
N GLU A 78 -2.49 19.92 38.74
CA GLU A 78 -3.81 19.67 38.15
C GLU A 78 -3.82 19.90 36.63
N GLY A 79 -2.89 20.70 36.11
CA GLY A 79 -2.65 20.89 34.69
C GLY A 79 -2.13 19.63 33.99
N ILE A 80 -1.36 18.81 34.69
CA ILE A 80 -0.88 17.52 34.16
C ILE A 80 -2.05 16.57 33.94
N ASP A 81 -2.95 16.44 34.92
CA ASP A 81 -4.14 15.58 34.80
C ASP A 81 -5.03 16.02 33.64
N ARG A 82 -5.21 17.33 33.46
CA ARG A 82 -5.94 17.89 32.31
C ARG A 82 -5.24 17.60 30.98
N ALA A 83 -3.91 17.72 30.93
CA ALA A 83 -3.15 17.42 29.73
C ALA A 83 -3.24 15.93 29.34
N VAL A 84 -3.17 15.02 30.31
CA VAL A 84 -3.37 13.58 30.09
C VAL A 84 -4.79 13.29 29.59
N ALA A 85 -5.81 13.89 30.22
CA ALA A 85 -7.20 13.72 29.80
C ALA A 85 -7.46 14.27 28.38
N ALA A 86 -6.90 15.43 28.04
CA ALA A 86 -7.02 16.02 26.71
C ALA A 86 -6.38 15.14 25.64
N ALA A 87 -5.16 14.65 25.89
CA ALA A 87 -4.46 13.74 24.98
C ALA A 87 -5.25 12.44 24.75
N ALA A 88 -5.79 11.85 25.82
CA ALA A 88 -6.61 10.63 25.75
C ALA A 88 -7.89 10.85 24.93
N ALA A 89 -8.58 11.97 25.15
CA ALA A 89 -9.78 12.33 24.42
C ALA A 89 -9.50 12.55 22.93
N THR A 90 -8.40 13.21 22.60
CA THR A 90 -7.95 13.39 21.22
C THR A 90 -7.65 12.03 20.57
N ALA A 91 -6.87 11.18 21.22
CA ALA A 91 -6.51 9.86 20.69
C ALA A 91 -7.71 8.94 20.46
N ALA A 92 -8.72 9.00 21.33
CA ALA A 92 -9.96 8.23 21.19
C ALA A 92 -10.76 8.58 19.92
N GLY A 93 -10.55 9.77 19.34
CA GLY A 93 -11.18 10.20 18.10
C GLY A 93 -10.56 9.61 16.84
N PHE A 94 -9.41 8.94 16.93
CA PHE A 94 -8.69 8.42 15.77
C PHE A 94 -8.96 6.94 15.53
N SER A 95 -8.94 6.58 14.25
CA SER A 95 -8.98 5.19 13.79
C SER A 95 -7.86 4.95 12.80
N TYR A 96 -7.31 3.75 12.79
CA TYR A 96 -6.27 3.30 11.89
C TYR A 96 -6.72 2.10 11.07
N SER A 97 -5.91 1.71 10.08
CA SER A 97 -6.19 0.59 9.18
C SER A 97 -7.51 0.77 8.42
N TYR A 98 -7.70 1.95 7.80
CA TYR A 98 -8.88 2.28 6.99
C TYR A 98 -10.18 2.28 7.79
N ASN A 99 -10.19 2.98 8.94
CA ASN A 99 -11.35 3.10 9.83
C ASN A 99 -11.85 1.73 10.37
N LYS A 100 -10.98 0.72 10.45
CA LYS A 100 -11.35 -0.62 10.95
C LYS A 100 -10.91 -0.91 12.38
N ALA A 101 -9.98 -0.12 12.90
CA ALA A 101 -9.47 -0.28 14.25
C ALA A 101 -9.38 1.09 14.94
N SER A 102 -9.76 1.13 16.22
CA SER A 102 -9.61 2.30 17.09
C SER A 102 -8.25 2.25 17.80
N VAL A 103 -7.66 3.42 18.05
CA VAL A 103 -6.43 3.50 18.84
C VAL A 103 -6.73 3.12 20.30
N SER A 104 -5.96 2.18 20.85
CA SER A 104 -5.97 1.89 22.29
C SER A 104 -5.06 2.90 23.00
N TRP A 105 -5.64 3.78 23.81
CA TRP A 105 -4.88 4.75 24.58
C TRP A 105 -4.18 4.10 25.79
N SER A 106 -2.98 4.61 26.12
CA SER A 106 -2.25 4.27 27.34
C SER A 106 -1.66 5.53 27.93
N SER A 107 -1.74 5.70 29.26
CA SER A 107 -1.18 6.85 29.97
C SER A 107 0.34 6.94 29.84
N GLU A 108 0.99 5.81 29.65
CA GLU A 108 2.45 5.67 29.53
C GLU A 108 2.97 6.17 28.19
N ALA A 109 2.11 6.33 27.19
CA ALA A 109 2.47 6.87 25.88
C ALA A 109 2.75 8.38 25.92
N LEU A 110 2.36 9.06 27.01
CA LEU A 110 2.56 10.49 27.20
C LEU A 110 3.55 10.75 28.34
N THR A 111 4.58 11.54 28.07
CA THR A 111 5.55 11.96 29.08
C THR A 111 5.77 13.45 28.99
N PHE A 112 5.92 14.11 30.14
CA PHE A 112 6.21 15.54 30.21
C PHE A 112 7.69 15.76 30.56
N GLY A 113 8.32 16.72 29.91
CA GLY A 113 9.67 17.16 30.29
C GLY A 113 9.63 17.91 31.62
N THR A 114 10.67 17.74 32.43
CA THR A 114 10.80 18.39 33.75
C THR A 114 11.55 19.72 33.70
N ALA A 115 12.15 20.08 32.55
CA ALA A 115 12.91 21.31 32.35
C ALA A 115 12.63 21.96 30.98
N VAL A 116 12.72 23.30 30.93
CA VAL A 116 12.40 24.12 29.74
C VAL A 116 13.40 23.95 28.58
N GLY A 117 14.54 23.29 28.80
CA GLY A 117 15.66 23.19 27.86
C GLY A 117 15.73 21.91 27.03
N GLY A 118 14.78 20.99 27.17
CA GLY A 118 14.81 19.72 26.43
C GLY A 118 15.96 18.80 26.87
N GLY A 119 15.85 18.23 28.05
CA GLY A 119 16.70 17.14 28.53
C GLY A 119 15.86 16.20 29.38
N ALA A 120 16.06 14.90 29.17
CA ALA A 120 15.46 13.83 29.97
C ALA A 120 15.91 13.92 31.43
#